data_AF-A0A443SHH1-F1
#
_entry.id   AF-A0A443SHH1-F1
#
_cell.length_a   1.000
_cell.length_b   1.000
_cell.length_c   1.000
_cell.angle_alpha   90.00
_cell.angle_beta   90.00
_cell.angle_gamma   90.00
#
_symmetry.space_group_name_H-M   'P 1'
#
loop_
_entity.id
_entity.type
_entity.pdbx_description
1 polymer ?
#
loop_
_entity_poly.entity_id
_entity_poly.type
_entity_poly.pdbx_seq_one_letter_code
_entity_poly.pdbx_strand_id
1 'polypeptide(L)'
;MNRHINSHYTNLRSLCKLLKFHVLLRTLSLTGVFLCLFVMFISSWYYAIAAMFIAGCIYKYIEYRGAEKEWGDGFRGLALSAARYSLLRLEEGPPHTKNWRPQIMVFAKVDSNSLDIKHKKLFAFSSQLKAGKGLTLVCTCLEGEFDTVTYSQQQAAKQSISRSMNQEKVKGFSNVLVTHNVKEGMSYFVQAAGLGGLRHNCVVIGWPQRWRQSKHSATKVDVFLHTIKTVISSKLALLIPKGIDYWPDSGDKLGGYIDVWWIVHDGGLLMLLPFLLKQHKTWKNCPLRIFTVAQMEDNSIQMKKDLKAWVYALRIEAEVEVIEIADNDISAYTYERTLRMEQRTEMLKQMQMQTEAAKSEKSVRFARRKSSTPSMTPSVNLSDLPPPETISPPPSFTVQEATPEPSPERRLVPKETSNAVAKKEDVPNQPFNASKLLSLKPDESNVRRMNTAVKLNEAIVTKSHSSKLVILNLPGIPKSLSPQWSQHYMEFLEVLTEGLERVLMVRGGGREVITIYS
;
A
#
# COMPACT_ATOMS: atom_id res chain seq x y z
N MET A 1 -8.83 -45.10 -2.71
CA MET A 1 -9.14 -43.77 -3.29
C MET A 1 -10.64 -43.39 -3.29
N ASN A 2 -11.59 -44.33 -3.42
CA ASN A 2 -13.04 -44.01 -3.47
C ASN A 2 -13.74 -43.68 -2.13
N ARG A 3 -13.18 -44.03 -0.95
CA ARG A 3 -13.80 -43.68 0.36
C ARG A 3 -13.60 -42.21 0.77
N HIS A 4 -12.51 -41.56 0.35
CA HIS A 4 -12.24 -40.16 0.67
C HIS A 4 -13.09 -39.17 -0.15
N ILE A 5 -13.50 -39.54 -1.36
CA ILE A 5 -14.29 -38.68 -2.25
C ILE A 5 -15.77 -38.64 -1.82
N ASN A 6 -16.32 -39.75 -1.31
CA ASN A 6 -17.70 -39.79 -0.83
C ASN A 6 -17.92 -38.99 0.46
N SER A 7 -16.92 -38.92 1.36
CA SER A 7 -16.98 -38.11 2.58
C SER A 7 -17.01 -36.59 2.29
N HIS A 8 -16.32 -36.14 1.24
CA HIS A 8 -16.35 -34.73 0.83
C HIS A 8 -17.67 -34.33 0.15
N TYR A 9 -18.33 -35.23 -0.58
CA TYR A 9 -19.61 -34.96 -1.26
C TYR A 9 -20.82 -34.96 -0.32
N THR A 10 -20.82 -35.82 0.71
CA THR A 10 -21.86 -35.78 1.77
C THR A 10 -21.75 -34.50 2.57
N ASN A 11 -20.54 -34.08 2.96
CA ASN A 11 -20.29 -32.80 3.62
C ASN A 11 -20.71 -31.58 2.79
N LEU A 12 -20.52 -31.60 1.46
CA LEU A 12 -20.93 -30.49 0.61
C LEU A 12 -22.45 -30.38 0.45
N ARG A 13 -23.17 -31.52 0.42
CA ARG A 13 -24.65 -31.55 0.38
C ARG A 13 -25.26 -31.15 1.71
N SER A 14 -24.68 -31.56 2.85
CA SER A 14 -25.12 -31.10 4.17
C SER A 14 -24.80 -29.62 4.37
N LEU A 15 -23.65 -29.12 3.93
CA LEU A 15 -23.31 -27.69 3.97
C LEU A 15 -24.26 -26.84 3.10
N CYS A 16 -24.61 -27.31 1.89
CA CYS A 16 -25.54 -26.62 0.99
C CYS A 16 -27.01 -26.69 1.49
N LYS A 17 -27.39 -27.79 2.15
CA LYS A 17 -28.67 -27.88 2.89
C LYS A 17 -28.68 -26.95 4.10
N LEU A 18 -27.61 -26.88 4.88
CA LEU A 18 -27.45 -25.94 6.01
C LEU A 18 -27.53 -24.48 5.53
N LEU A 19 -26.88 -24.14 4.41
CA LEU A 19 -26.90 -22.78 3.85
C LEU A 19 -28.30 -22.40 3.32
N LYS A 20 -28.97 -23.31 2.62
CA LYS A 20 -30.37 -23.11 2.17
C LYS A 20 -31.35 -23.03 3.34
N PHE A 21 -31.15 -23.85 4.38
CA PHE A 21 -31.95 -23.78 5.60
C PHE A 21 -31.75 -22.45 6.31
N HIS A 22 -30.51 -21.97 6.43
CA HIS A 22 -30.20 -20.71 7.11
C HIS A 22 -30.81 -19.48 6.40
N VAL A 23 -30.77 -19.44 5.06
CA VAL A 23 -31.39 -18.34 4.28
C VAL A 23 -32.91 -18.37 4.37
N LEU A 24 -33.52 -19.56 4.23
CA LEU A 24 -34.98 -19.74 4.26
C LEU A 24 -35.54 -19.53 5.67
N LEU A 25 -34.77 -19.87 6.72
CA LEU A 25 -35.13 -19.62 8.11
C LEU A 25 -34.97 -18.14 8.49
N ARG A 26 -34.00 -17.41 7.93
CA ARG A 26 -33.84 -15.97 8.18
C ARG A 26 -34.99 -15.15 7.59
N THR A 27 -35.42 -15.45 6.36
CA THR A 27 -36.59 -14.78 5.77
C THR A 27 -37.87 -15.15 6.49
N LEU A 28 -38.08 -16.43 6.82
CA LEU A 28 -39.23 -16.89 7.58
C LEU A 28 -39.30 -16.27 8.99
N SER A 29 -38.17 -16.21 9.70
CA SER A 29 -38.08 -15.56 11.02
C SER A 29 -38.37 -14.06 10.94
N LEU A 30 -37.92 -13.37 9.89
CA LEU A 30 -38.21 -11.94 9.70
C LEU A 30 -39.70 -11.71 9.45
N THR A 31 -40.33 -12.52 8.61
CA THR A 31 -41.79 -12.47 8.36
C THR A 31 -42.58 -12.77 9.63
N GLY A 32 -42.13 -13.74 10.44
CA GLY A 32 -42.74 -14.06 11.73
C GLY A 32 -42.67 -12.92 12.73
N VAL A 33 -41.52 -12.26 12.87
CA VAL A 33 -41.37 -11.06 13.72
C VAL A 33 -42.28 -9.94 13.25
N PHE A 34 -42.35 -9.69 11.95
CA PHE A 34 -43.23 -8.67 11.39
C PHE A 34 -44.71 -8.95 11.69
N LEU A 35 -45.16 -10.19 11.45
CA LEU A 35 -46.54 -10.60 11.72
C LEU A 35 -46.89 -10.49 13.21
N CYS A 36 -45.97 -10.87 14.09
CA CYS A 36 -46.14 -10.77 15.54
C CYS A 36 -46.27 -9.31 16.01
N LEU A 37 -45.38 -8.44 15.52
CA LEU A 37 -45.47 -7.00 15.81
C LEU A 37 -46.78 -6.41 15.27
N PHE A 38 -47.20 -6.80 14.06
CA PHE A 38 -48.44 -6.31 13.46
C PHE A 38 -49.68 -6.65 14.31
N VAL A 39 -49.81 -7.90 14.77
CA VAL A 39 -50.92 -8.32 15.64
C VAL A 39 -50.85 -7.61 17.00
N MET A 40 -49.67 -7.44 17.58
CA MET A 40 -49.48 -6.74 18.86
C MET A 40 -49.96 -5.28 18.80
N PHE A 41 -49.67 -4.58 17.70
CA PHE A 41 -50.08 -3.19 17.51
C PHE A 41 -51.58 -3.03 17.18
N ILE A 42 -52.19 -3.99 16.48
CA ILE A 42 -53.64 -3.98 16.21
C ILE A 42 -54.45 -4.15 17.49
N SER A 43 -53.98 -4.96 18.44
CA SER A 43 -54.70 -5.20 19.69
C SER A 43 -54.71 -3.96 20.60
N SER A 44 -53.53 -3.44 20.95
CA SER A 44 -53.42 -2.23 21.76
C SER A 44 -52.04 -1.60 21.58
N TRP A 45 -52.00 -0.50 20.83
CA TRP A 45 -50.75 0.18 20.50
C TRP A 45 -50.03 0.78 21.72
N TYR A 46 -50.77 1.22 22.75
CA TYR A 46 -50.18 1.86 23.93
C TYR A 46 -49.53 0.83 24.89
N TYR A 47 -50.18 -0.33 25.14
CA TYR A 47 -49.56 -1.40 25.91
C TYR A 47 -48.39 -2.06 25.16
N ALA A 48 -48.51 -2.18 23.83
CA ALA A 48 -47.45 -2.70 22.96
C ALA A 48 -46.16 -1.86 23.07
N ILE A 49 -46.27 -0.53 23.03
CA ILE A 49 -45.12 0.38 23.19
C ILE A 49 -44.52 0.26 24.59
N ALA A 50 -45.35 0.23 25.65
CA ALA A 50 -44.88 0.07 27.02
C ALA A 50 -44.11 -1.25 27.24
N ALA A 51 -44.65 -2.37 26.71
CA ALA A 51 -44.00 -3.67 26.80
C ALA A 51 -42.66 -3.72 26.04
N MET A 52 -42.61 -3.15 24.82
CA MET A 52 -41.35 -3.05 24.06
C MET A 52 -40.32 -2.19 24.76
N PHE A 53 -40.74 -1.09 25.40
CA PHE A 53 -39.85 -0.23 26.18
C PHE A 53 -39.24 -0.98 27.36
N ILE A 54 -40.07 -1.67 28.16
CA ILE A 54 -39.60 -2.46 29.32
C ILE A 54 -38.65 -3.58 28.85
N ALA A 55 -39.00 -4.30 27.79
CA ALA A 55 -38.15 -5.34 27.21
C ALA A 55 -36.81 -4.77 26.71
N GLY A 56 -36.82 -3.60 26.08
CA GLY A 56 -35.62 -2.88 25.64
C GLY A 56 -34.74 -2.46 26.81
N CYS A 57 -35.33 -1.93 27.90
CA CYS A 57 -34.62 -1.60 29.13
C CYS A 57 -33.97 -2.82 29.77
N ILE A 58 -34.68 -3.95 29.86
CA ILE A 58 -34.14 -5.21 30.39
C ILE A 58 -32.98 -5.71 29.53
N TYR A 59 -33.15 -5.72 28.19
CA TYR A 59 -32.10 -6.13 27.27
C TYR A 59 -30.84 -5.27 27.45
N LYS A 60 -31.00 -3.94 27.50
CA LYS A 60 -29.88 -3.02 27.71
C LYS A 60 -29.23 -3.18 29.08
N TYR A 61 -30.01 -3.45 30.12
CA TYR A 61 -29.49 -3.72 31.46
C TYR A 61 -28.65 -5.00 31.50
N ILE A 62 -29.10 -6.08 30.83
CA ILE A 62 -28.32 -7.32 30.72
C ILE A 62 -27.02 -7.08 29.96
N GLU A 63 -27.07 -6.33 28.84
CA GLU A 63 -25.89 -5.98 28.05
C GLU A 63 -24.87 -5.19 28.90
N TYR A 64 -25.34 -4.21 29.68
CA TYR A 64 -24.52 -3.41 30.59
C TYR A 64 -23.89 -4.26 31.70
N ARG A 65 -24.69 -5.09 32.40
CA ARG A 65 -24.19 -5.96 33.48
C ARG A 65 -23.22 -7.02 32.97
N GLY A 66 -23.44 -7.55 31.77
CA GLY A 66 -22.52 -8.45 31.09
C GLY A 66 -21.16 -7.77 30.85
N ALA A 67 -21.18 -6.55 30.29
CA ALA A 67 -19.98 -5.76 30.05
C ALA A 67 -19.24 -5.37 31.34
N GLU A 68 -19.97 -4.98 32.39
CA GLU A 68 -19.40 -4.65 33.71
C GLU A 68 -18.69 -5.87 34.33
N LYS A 69 -19.27 -7.07 34.22
CA LYS A 69 -18.66 -8.30 34.73
C LYS A 69 -17.39 -8.70 33.97
N GLU A 70 -17.39 -8.55 32.64
CA GLU A 70 -16.25 -8.93 31.80
C GLU A 70 -15.08 -7.94 31.86
N TRP A 71 -15.35 -6.64 32.02
CA TRP A 71 -14.34 -5.58 31.85
C TRP A 71 -14.19 -4.65 33.06
N GLY A 72 -14.98 -4.83 34.13
CA GLY A 72 -14.93 -4.04 35.36
C GLY A 72 -15.56 -2.64 35.28
N ASP A 73 -15.82 -2.13 34.07
CA ASP A 73 -16.50 -0.85 33.80
C ASP A 73 -17.53 -1.08 32.68
N GLY A 74 -18.82 -0.85 32.96
CA GLY A 74 -19.92 -1.19 32.04
C GLY A 74 -19.85 -0.44 30.70
N PHE A 75 -19.62 0.87 30.69
CA PHE A 75 -19.61 1.65 29.44
C PHE A 75 -18.35 1.39 28.60
N ARG A 76 -17.19 1.30 29.24
CA ARG A 76 -15.94 0.95 28.54
C ARG A 76 -15.96 -0.51 28.05
N GLY A 77 -16.54 -1.41 28.84
CA GLY A 77 -16.72 -2.82 28.49
C GLY A 77 -17.58 -3.00 27.25
N LEU A 78 -18.68 -2.25 27.13
CA LEU A 78 -19.52 -2.27 25.92
C LEU A 78 -18.74 -1.83 24.68
N ALA A 79 -18.00 -0.71 24.77
CA ALA A 79 -17.20 -0.21 23.67
C ALA A 79 -16.10 -1.21 23.25
N LEU A 80 -15.47 -1.87 24.23
CA LEU A 80 -14.41 -2.85 23.97
C LEU A 80 -14.98 -4.14 23.36
N SER A 81 -16.13 -4.62 23.84
CA SER A 81 -16.82 -5.77 23.26
C SER A 81 -17.23 -5.51 21.80
N ALA A 82 -17.78 -4.32 21.51
CA ALA A 82 -18.09 -3.90 20.14
C ALA A 82 -16.85 -3.83 19.24
N ALA A 83 -15.73 -3.32 19.76
CA ALA A 83 -14.46 -3.25 19.03
C ALA A 83 -13.91 -4.65 18.75
N ARG A 84 -13.89 -5.55 19.74
CA ARG A 84 -13.45 -6.94 19.59
C ARG A 84 -14.27 -7.68 18.54
N TYR A 85 -15.59 -7.58 18.62
CA TYR A 85 -16.49 -8.20 17.64
C TYR A 85 -16.21 -7.69 16.22
N SER A 86 -16.00 -6.38 16.07
CA SER A 86 -15.69 -5.76 14.78
C SER A 86 -14.34 -6.22 14.21
N LEU A 87 -13.32 -6.38 15.06
CA LEU A 87 -11.99 -6.84 14.66
C LEU A 87 -11.99 -8.31 14.23
N LEU A 88 -12.68 -9.18 14.98
CA LEU A 88 -12.83 -10.60 14.63
C LEU A 88 -13.55 -10.76 13.29
N ARG A 89 -14.61 -9.98 13.07
CA ARG A 89 -15.34 -10.00 11.78
C ARG A 89 -14.51 -9.47 10.61
N LEU A 90 -13.56 -8.57 10.87
CA LEU A 90 -12.66 -8.05 9.84
C LEU A 90 -11.61 -9.10 9.42
N GLU A 91 -11.28 -10.04 10.30
CA GLU A 91 -10.38 -11.16 10.04
C GLU A 91 -11.09 -12.30 9.27
N GLU A 92 -12.40 -12.45 9.47
CA GLU A 92 -13.25 -13.40 8.74
C GLU A 92 -13.56 -12.95 7.31
N GLY A 93 -12.61 -13.14 6.40
CA GLY A 93 -12.84 -13.03 4.96
C GLY A 93 -11.57 -12.74 4.15
N PRO A 94 -11.54 -13.06 2.84
CA PRO A 94 -10.45 -12.60 2.00
C PRO A 94 -10.48 -11.06 1.99
N PRO A 95 -9.36 -10.37 2.24
CA PRO A 95 -9.32 -8.92 2.15
C PRO A 95 -9.79 -8.54 0.75
N HIS A 96 -10.88 -7.79 0.66
CA HIS A 96 -11.43 -7.33 -0.62
C HIS A 96 -10.33 -6.60 -1.42
N THR A 97 -9.82 -7.24 -2.47
CA THR A 97 -8.63 -6.77 -3.20
C THR A 97 -8.93 -5.69 -4.23
N LYS A 98 -10.21 -5.42 -4.52
CA LYS A 98 -10.61 -4.59 -5.68
C LYS A 98 -10.58 -3.08 -5.42
N ASN A 99 -10.61 -2.64 -4.16
CA ASN A 99 -10.63 -1.23 -3.79
C ASN A 99 -9.58 -0.93 -2.72
N TRP A 100 -8.35 -0.73 -3.16
CA TRP A 100 -7.29 -0.29 -2.26
C TRP A 100 -7.58 1.13 -1.72
N ARG A 101 -7.36 1.33 -0.41
CA ARG A 101 -7.43 2.63 0.27
C ARG A 101 -6.26 2.74 1.25
N PRO A 102 -5.59 3.90 1.33
CA PRO A 102 -4.41 4.05 2.18
C PRO A 102 -4.81 4.00 3.66
N GLN A 103 -4.27 3.05 4.41
CA GLN A 103 -4.22 2.98 5.87
C GLN A 103 -2.81 3.36 6.30
N ILE A 104 -2.67 4.55 6.86
CA ILE A 104 -1.37 5.22 6.94
C ILE A 104 -0.71 4.93 8.28
N MET A 105 0.55 4.53 8.24
CA MET A 105 1.47 4.65 9.36
C MET A 105 2.45 5.79 9.07
N VAL A 106 2.57 6.74 10.00
CA VAL A 106 3.51 7.86 9.90
C VAL A 106 4.64 7.65 10.89
N PHE A 107 5.88 7.65 10.41
CA PHE A 107 7.04 7.71 11.29
C PHE A 107 7.34 9.16 11.66
N ALA A 108 7.07 9.50 12.92
CA ALA A 108 7.39 10.80 13.49
C ALA A 108 8.76 10.74 14.17
N LYS A 109 9.63 11.70 13.87
CA LYS A 109 10.91 11.84 14.58
C LYS A 109 10.74 12.77 15.76
N VAL A 110 11.01 12.23 16.95
CA VAL A 110 11.09 12.99 18.20
C VAL A 110 12.54 13.44 18.42
N ASP A 111 12.73 14.63 18.97
CA ASP A 111 14.04 15.11 19.39
C ASP A 111 14.41 14.57 20.77
N SER A 112 15.65 14.12 20.94
CA SER A 112 16.08 13.46 22.18
C SER A 112 16.07 14.40 23.40
N ASN A 113 16.25 15.70 23.19
CA ASN A 113 16.40 16.67 24.28
C ASN A 113 15.06 17.29 24.70
N SER A 114 14.26 17.76 23.74
CA SER A 114 12.97 18.41 24.02
C SER A 114 11.78 17.44 24.05
N LEU A 115 11.97 16.19 23.59
CA LEU A 115 10.88 15.22 23.34
C LEU A 115 9.77 15.76 22.43
N ASP A 116 10.07 16.82 21.68
CA ASP A 116 9.16 17.42 20.72
C ASP A 116 9.37 16.85 19.32
N ILE A 117 8.31 16.96 18.52
CA ILE A 117 8.28 16.43 17.15
C ILE A 117 8.94 17.41 16.20
N LYS A 118 9.92 16.94 15.43
CA LYS A 118 10.68 17.78 14.49
C LYS A 118 9.82 18.32 13.34
N HIS A 119 8.95 17.49 12.77
CA HIS A 119 8.17 17.83 11.57
C HIS A 119 6.68 17.69 11.83
N LYS A 120 6.07 18.68 12.49
CA LYS A 120 4.62 18.71 12.78
C LYS A 120 3.77 18.67 11.51
N LYS A 121 4.26 19.27 10.42
CA LYS A 121 3.60 19.30 9.10
C LYS A 121 3.40 17.93 8.47
N LEU A 122 4.11 16.90 8.94
CA LEU A 122 3.86 15.51 8.52
C LEU A 122 2.46 15.03 8.95
N PHE A 123 1.98 15.51 10.10
CA PHE A 123 0.63 15.24 10.58
C PHE A 123 -0.40 16.01 9.75
N ALA A 124 -0.14 17.29 9.43
CA ALA A 124 -0.98 18.07 8.54
C ALA A 124 -1.16 17.35 7.19
N PHE A 125 -0.07 16.89 6.56
CA PHE A 125 -0.10 16.08 5.34
C PHE A 125 -0.96 14.82 5.49
N SER A 126 -0.78 14.06 6.58
CA SER A 126 -1.57 12.85 6.82
C SER A 126 -3.07 13.12 7.00
N SER A 127 -3.40 14.24 7.65
CA SER A 127 -4.77 14.74 7.83
C SER A 127 -5.41 15.08 6.48
N GLN A 128 -4.66 15.80 5.64
CA GLN A 128 -5.08 16.22 4.29
C GLN A 128 -5.32 15.02 3.37
N LEU A 129 -4.43 14.02 3.39
CA LEU A 129 -4.55 12.84 2.53
C LEU A 129 -5.74 11.92 2.91
N LYS A 130 -6.06 11.84 4.21
CA LYS A 130 -7.13 10.96 4.72
C LYS A 130 -8.48 11.64 4.88
N ALA A 131 -8.51 12.97 4.89
CA ALA A 131 -9.71 13.77 5.21
C ALA A 131 -10.45 13.26 6.47
N GLY A 132 -9.70 12.75 7.45
CA GLY A 132 -10.21 12.19 8.72
C GLY A 132 -10.88 10.82 8.62
N LYS A 133 -10.78 10.10 7.50
CA LYS A 133 -11.37 8.77 7.29
C LYS A 133 -10.32 7.66 7.26
N GLY A 134 -10.59 6.55 7.94
CA GLY A 134 -9.76 5.34 7.97
C GLY A 134 -8.62 5.39 9.00
N LEU A 135 -7.79 4.34 9.04
CA LEU A 135 -6.75 4.18 10.05
C LEU A 135 -5.54 5.09 9.79
N THR A 136 -5.11 5.80 10.84
CA THR A 136 -3.84 6.50 10.92
C THR A 136 -3.11 6.07 12.19
N LEU A 137 -1.91 5.55 12.05
CA LEU A 137 -0.99 5.21 13.14
C LEU A 137 0.18 6.18 13.10
N VAL A 138 0.55 6.76 14.25
CA VAL A 138 1.77 7.56 14.38
C VAL A 138 2.73 6.79 15.26
N CYS A 139 3.87 6.43 14.69
CA CYS A 139 4.88 5.60 15.35
C CYS A 139 6.18 6.39 15.51
N THR A 140 6.82 6.26 16.67
CA THR A 140 8.18 6.77 16.92
C THR A 140 8.98 5.76 17.73
N CYS A 141 10.29 5.73 17.52
CA CYS A 141 11.22 4.98 18.36
C CYS A 141 12.07 5.94 19.19
N LEU A 142 12.23 5.64 20.47
CA LEU A 142 13.19 6.26 21.37
C LEU A 142 14.38 5.31 21.53
N GLU A 143 15.58 5.87 21.45
CA GLU A 143 16.82 5.13 21.65
C GLU A 143 17.10 5.00 23.15
N GLY A 144 17.25 3.76 23.65
CA GLY A 144 17.54 3.50 25.06
C GLY A 144 17.11 2.11 25.52
N GLU A 145 17.44 1.81 26.78
CA GLU A 145 16.96 0.64 27.49
C GLU A 145 15.60 0.91 28.13
N PHE A 146 14.78 -0.13 28.24
CA PHE A 146 13.43 0.00 28.79
C PHE A 146 13.44 -0.03 30.33
N ASP A 147 13.80 1.12 30.91
CA ASP A 147 13.80 1.34 32.36
C ASP A 147 12.59 2.18 32.80
N THR A 148 12.39 2.31 34.12
CA THR A 148 11.33 3.15 34.72
C THR A 148 11.44 4.61 34.29
N VAL A 149 12.66 5.14 34.15
CA VAL A 149 12.92 6.50 33.65
C VAL A 149 12.52 6.62 32.18
N THR A 150 12.98 5.70 31.33
CA THR A 150 12.65 5.72 29.89
C THR A 150 11.17 5.47 29.64
N TYR A 151 10.49 4.70 30.50
CA TYR A 151 9.04 4.54 30.48
C TYR A 151 8.32 5.88 30.72
N SER A 152 8.77 6.67 31.68
CA SER A 152 8.20 8.02 31.90
C SER A 152 8.40 8.93 30.69
N GLN A 153 9.58 8.88 30.05
CA GLN A 153 9.87 9.62 28.81
C GLN A 153 9.03 9.13 27.63
N GLN A 154 8.81 7.82 27.51
CA GLN A 154 7.94 7.22 26.50
C GLN A 154 6.50 7.74 26.65
N GLN A 155 5.98 7.79 27.88
CA GLN A 155 4.65 8.33 28.14
C GLN A 155 4.56 9.83 27.85
N ALA A 156 5.58 10.61 28.24
CA ALA A 156 5.66 12.04 27.93
C ALA A 156 5.69 12.31 26.42
N ALA A 157 6.52 11.57 25.66
CA ALA A 157 6.59 11.65 24.20
C ALA A 157 5.25 11.26 23.56
N LYS A 158 4.59 10.20 24.06
CA LYS A 158 3.27 9.77 23.59
C LYS A 158 2.21 10.86 23.81
N GLN A 159 2.25 11.55 24.95
CA GLN A 159 1.36 12.68 25.23
C GLN A 159 1.65 13.86 24.30
N SER A 160 2.93 14.23 24.08
CA SER A 160 3.32 15.30 23.16
C SER A 160 2.85 15.03 21.72
N ILE A 161 3.00 13.78 21.25
CA ILE A 161 2.50 13.34 19.95
C ILE A 161 0.98 13.45 19.89
N SER A 162 0.29 12.96 20.91
CA SER A 162 -1.19 13.00 20.93
C SER A 162 -1.72 14.44 20.94
N ARG A 163 -1.04 15.36 21.65
CA ARG A 163 -1.35 16.80 21.61
C ARG A 163 -1.16 17.36 20.20
N SER A 164 -0.04 17.06 19.55
CA SER A 164 0.26 17.53 18.19
C SER A 164 -0.69 16.96 17.14
N MET A 165 -1.10 15.69 17.28
CA MET A 165 -2.12 15.07 16.42
C MET A 165 -3.48 15.77 16.56
N ASN A 166 -3.88 16.10 17.80
CA ASN A 166 -5.13 16.80 18.05
C ASN A 166 -5.14 18.23 17.48
N GLN A 167 -4.00 18.93 17.55
CA GLN A 167 -3.83 20.26 16.94
C GLN A 167 -4.04 20.20 15.41
N GLU A 168 -3.46 19.22 14.73
CA GLU A 168 -3.61 19.00 13.28
C GLU A 168 -4.88 18.22 12.88
N LYS A 169 -5.78 17.96 13.86
CA LYS A 169 -7.04 17.23 13.67
C LYS A 169 -6.87 15.83 13.08
N VAL A 170 -5.72 15.19 13.33
CA VAL A 170 -5.44 13.82 12.91
C VAL A 170 -6.13 12.84 13.86
N LYS A 171 -7.17 12.17 13.37
CA LYS A 171 -7.80 11.05 14.06
C LYS A 171 -6.96 9.79 13.88
N GLY A 172 -6.30 9.33 14.94
CA GLY A 172 -5.43 8.16 14.87
C GLY A 172 -4.91 7.73 16.24
N PHE A 173 -4.01 6.76 16.22
CA PHE A 173 -3.37 6.21 17.42
C PHE A 173 -1.89 6.55 17.44
N SER A 174 -1.34 6.84 18.62
CA SER A 174 0.08 7.12 18.83
C SER A 174 0.77 5.97 19.56
N ASN A 175 1.88 5.48 18.98
CA ASN A 175 2.68 4.40 19.53
C ASN A 175 4.15 4.84 19.63
N VAL A 176 4.75 4.65 20.80
CA VAL A 176 6.15 4.98 21.08
C VAL A 176 6.82 3.68 21.53
N LEU A 177 7.89 3.28 20.85
CA LEU A 177 8.68 2.11 21.19
C LEU A 177 10.05 2.55 21.72
N VAL A 178 10.53 1.92 22.77
CA VAL A 178 11.89 2.11 23.30
C VAL A 178 12.75 0.95 22.80
N THR A 179 13.91 1.24 22.22
CA THR A 179 14.83 0.21 21.72
C THR A 179 16.27 0.71 21.70
N HIS A 180 17.24 -0.17 21.86
CA HIS A 180 18.66 0.17 21.69
C HIS A 180 18.99 0.54 20.23
N ASN A 181 18.31 -0.06 19.26
CA ASN A 181 18.59 0.17 17.84
C ASN A 181 17.35 0.68 17.12
N VAL A 182 17.36 1.98 16.80
CA VAL A 182 16.26 2.64 16.07
C VAL A 182 15.97 1.94 14.73
N LYS A 183 17.00 1.40 14.06
CA LYS A 183 16.84 0.68 12.78
C LYS A 183 15.93 -0.55 12.91
N GLU A 184 16.15 -1.34 13.96
CA GLU A 184 15.34 -2.52 14.25
C GLU A 184 13.96 -2.13 14.79
N GLY A 185 13.88 -1.10 15.64
CA GLY A 185 12.61 -0.57 16.13
C GLY A 185 11.66 -0.15 15.01
N MET A 186 12.17 0.54 13.98
CA MET A 186 11.39 0.88 12.80
C MET A 186 10.87 -0.37 12.09
N SER A 187 11.73 -1.39 11.95
CA SER A 187 11.37 -2.67 11.33
C SER A 187 10.32 -3.45 12.13
N TYR A 188 10.34 -3.36 13.46
CA TYR A 188 9.29 -3.95 14.31
C TYR A 188 7.94 -3.27 14.10
N PHE A 189 7.91 -1.94 13.99
CA PHE A 189 6.67 -1.24 13.69
C PHE A 189 6.08 -1.64 12.34
N VAL A 190 6.89 -1.65 11.28
CA VAL A 190 6.42 -2.03 9.93
C VAL A 190 5.78 -3.43 9.90
N GLN A 191 6.28 -4.36 10.72
CA GLN A 191 5.78 -5.74 10.73
C GLN A 191 4.62 -5.96 11.71
N ALA A 192 4.69 -5.35 12.89
CA ALA A 192 3.81 -5.69 14.01
C ALA A 192 2.72 -4.64 14.32
N ALA A 193 2.77 -3.44 13.73
CA ALA A 193 1.81 -2.41 14.09
C ALA A 193 0.40 -2.66 13.53
N GLY A 194 -0.58 -2.58 14.43
CA GLY A 194 -1.99 -2.84 14.16
C GLY A 194 -2.50 -4.01 14.99
N LEU A 195 -3.78 -4.34 14.84
CA LEU A 195 -4.43 -5.44 15.56
C LEU A 195 -5.39 -6.18 14.63
N GLY A 196 -5.20 -7.50 14.49
CA GLY A 196 -6.03 -8.33 13.60
C GLY A 196 -6.03 -7.81 12.17
N GLY A 197 -7.22 -7.60 11.59
CA GLY A 197 -7.41 -7.00 10.27
C GLY A 197 -7.23 -5.48 10.21
N LEU A 198 -7.12 -4.77 11.35
CA LEU A 198 -6.89 -3.34 11.40
C LEU A 198 -5.39 -3.04 11.40
N ARG A 199 -4.80 -3.03 10.19
CA ARG A 199 -3.35 -2.84 9.98
C ARG A 199 -3.08 -1.78 8.93
N HIS A 200 -1.95 -1.11 9.09
CA HIS A 200 -1.44 -0.18 8.09
C HIS A 200 -1.09 -0.90 6.78
N ASN A 201 -1.32 -0.24 5.65
CA ASN A 201 -0.92 -0.73 4.33
C ASN A 201 -0.03 0.28 3.55
N CYS A 202 0.18 1.45 4.14
CA CYS A 202 0.93 2.56 3.58
C CYS A 202 1.80 3.17 4.68
N VAL A 203 3.10 3.29 4.45
CA VAL A 203 4.05 3.88 5.38
C VAL A 203 4.49 5.24 4.85
N VAL A 204 4.49 6.25 5.72
CA VAL A 204 4.96 7.60 5.43
C VAL A 204 6.24 7.84 6.23
N ILE A 205 7.33 8.16 5.53
CA ILE A 205 8.64 8.44 6.12
C ILE A 205 9.05 9.85 5.73
N GLY A 206 9.41 10.69 6.71
CA GLY A 206 9.95 12.02 6.42
C GLY A 206 11.34 11.96 5.78
N TRP A 207 11.61 12.84 4.82
CA TRP A 207 12.94 12.96 4.21
C TRP A 207 14.01 13.32 5.26
N PRO A 208 15.17 12.64 5.28
CA PRO A 208 16.26 12.97 6.20
C PRO A 208 16.94 14.29 5.78
N GLN A 209 16.45 15.41 6.29
CA GLN A 209 17.04 16.72 6.02
C GLN A 209 18.49 16.83 6.52
N ARG A 210 19.31 17.59 5.79
CA ARG A 210 20.73 17.83 6.08
C ARG A 210 21.55 16.55 6.29
N TRP A 211 21.18 15.47 5.58
CA TRP A 211 21.92 14.21 5.67
C TRP A 211 23.39 14.42 5.28
N ARG A 212 23.73 15.31 4.33
CA ARG A 212 25.13 15.59 3.93
C ARG A 212 26.02 16.21 5.02
N GLN A 213 25.45 16.97 5.97
CA GLN A 213 26.24 17.87 6.85
C GLN A 213 26.45 17.34 8.27
N SER A 214 25.67 16.34 8.71
CA SER A 214 25.71 15.92 10.11
C SER A 214 26.79 14.88 10.39
N LYS A 215 27.47 14.98 11.55
CA LYS A 215 28.43 13.95 12.04
C LYS A 215 27.82 12.53 12.10
N HIS A 216 26.50 12.43 12.27
CA HIS A 216 25.73 11.18 12.22
C HIS A 216 25.05 10.93 10.85
N SER A 217 25.61 11.46 9.76
CA SER A 217 25.06 11.34 8.40
C SER A 217 24.84 9.88 8.00
N ALA A 218 25.89 9.08 8.13
CA ALA A 218 25.87 7.68 7.70
C ALA A 218 24.79 6.87 8.43
N THR A 219 24.66 7.03 9.75
CA THR A 219 23.65 6.34 10.54
C THR A 219 22.23 6.77 10.16
N LYS A 220 21.98 8.06 9.92
CA LYS A 220 20.65 8.54 9.49
C LYS A 220 20.25 7.99 8.13
N VAL A 221 21.19 7.97 7.19
CA VAL A 221 20.98 7.40 5.85
C VAL A 221 20.75 5.90 5.94
N ASP A 222 21.53 5.17 6.74
CA ASP A 222 21.35 3.73 6.94
C ASP A 222 19.97 3.41 7.53
N VAL A 223 19.54 4.12 8.58
CA VAL A 223 18.21 3.94 9.17
C VAL A 223 17.11 4.21 8.14
N PHE A 224 17.23 5.29 7.36
CA PHE A 224 16.26 5.64 6.33
C PHE A 224 16.16 4.56 5.25
N LEU A 225 17.29 4.19 4.63
CA LEU A 225 17.30 3.20 3.55
C LEU A 225 16.92 1.80 4.01
N HIS A 226 17.34 1.41 5.22
CA HIS A 226 16.91 0.16 5.83
C HIS A 226 15.39 0.14 6.03
N THR A 227 14.81 1.23 6.55
CA THR A 227 13.36 1.33 6.72
C THR A 227 12.63 1.20 5.38
N ILE A 228 13.08 1.90 4.34
CA ILE A 228 12.50 1.80 2.99
C ILE A 228 12.59 0.35 2.48
N LYS A 229 13.74 -0.32 2.66
CA LYS A 229 13.91 -1.73 2.28
C LYS A 229 12.96 -2.66 3.06
N THR A 230 12.76 -2.43 4.35
CA THR A 230 11.81 -3.22 5.17
C THR A 230 10.37 -3.02 4.72
N VAL A 231 9.97 -1.79 4.40
CA VAL A 231 8.63 -1.46 3.88
C VAL A 231 8.36 -2.17 2.55
N ILE A 232 9.32 -2.11 1.62
CA ILE A 232 9.22 -2.78 0.31
C ILE A 232 9.16 -4.30 0.48
N SER A 233 10.00 -4.85 1.37
CA SER A 233 10.04 -6.29 1.64
C SER A 233 8.71 -6.78 2.25
N SER A 234 8.04 -5.91 3.03
CA SER A 234 6.72 -6.14 3.61
C SER A 234 5.56 -5.93 2.63
N LYS A 235 5.85 -5.57 1.36
CA LYS A 235 4.86 -5.31 0.30
C LYS A 235 3.81 -4.26 0.68
N LEU A 236 4.28 -3.20 1.35
CA LEU A 236 3.48 -2.04 1.72
C LEU A 236 3.76 -0.87 0.77
N ALA A 237 2.78 0.01 0.61
CA ALA A 237 3.00 1.28 -0.09
C ALA A 237 3.88 2.20 0.74
N LEU A 238 4.71 3.01 0.08
CA LEU A 238 5.61 3.96 0.71
C LEU A 238 5.41 5.36 0.15
N LEU A 239 5.35 6.34 1.04
CA LEU A 239 5.25 7.75 0.73
C LEU A 239 6.36 8.52 1.44
N ILE A 240 7.13 9.32 0.69
CA ILE A 240 8.19 10.15 1.24
C ILE A 240 7.96 11.60 0.81
N PRO A 241 7.38 12.44 1.68
CA PRO A 241 7.32 13.87 1.44
C PRO A 241 8.70 14.51 1.68
N LYS A 242 9.28 15.08 0.62
CA LYS A 242 10.46 15.97 0.67
C LYS A 242 9.99 17.43 0.78
N GLY A 243 10.81 18.24 1.44
CA GLY A 243 10.50 19.66 1.64
C GLY A 243 9.36 19.91 2.63
N ILE A 244 9.19 19.05 3.64
CA ILE A 244 8.04 19.06 4.57
C ILE A 244 7.75 20.42 5.22
N ASP A 245 8.78 21.26 5.39
CA ASP A 245 8.65 22.60 5.97
C ASP A 245 7.89 23.57 5.06
N TYR A 246 7.92 23.34 3.74
CA TYR A 246 7.18 24.13 2.73
C TYR A 246 5.75 23.64 2.51
N TRP A 247 5.33 22.55 3.16
CA TRP A 247 3.96 22.04 3.01
C TRP A 247 2.94 22.98 3.67
N PRO A 248 1.74 23.10 3.10
CA PRO A 248 0.69 23.96 3.64
C PRO A 248 0.17 23.40 4.95
N ASP A 249 -0.22 24.30 5.85
CA ASP A 249 -0.92 23.90 7.05
C ASP A 249 -2.38 23.56 6.70
N SER A 250 -3.06 22.84 7.60
CA SER A 250 -4.44 22.39 7.41
C SER A 250 -5.44 23.54 7.19
N GLY A 251 -5.07 24.80 7.45
CA GLY A 251 -5.87 25.99 7.25
C GLY A 251 -5.81 26.58 5.84
N ASP A 252 -4.69 26.39 5.14
CA ASP A 252 -4.35 27.15 3.95
C ASP A 252 -5.07 26.62 2.70
N LYS A 253 -5.32 27.50 1.75
CA LYS A 253 -5.82 27.16 0.41
C LYS A 253 -4.72 27.42 -0.60
N LEU A 254 -4.35 26.39 -1.36
CA LEU A 254 -3.38 26.51 -2.43
C LEU A 254 -4.11 26.73 -3.77
N GLY A 255 -3.53 27.60 -4.60
CA GLY A 255 -3.86 27.76 -6.01
C GLY A 255 -2.62 27.45 -6.84
N GLY A 256 -2.77 26.56 -7.82
CA GLY A 256 -1.69 26.08 -8.70
C GLY A 256 -1.82 24.60 -9.03
N TYR A 257 -0.93 24.10 -9.88
CA TYR A 257 -1.01 22.74 -10.41
C TYR A 257 -0.45 21.69 -9.44
N ILE A 258 -1.04 20.49 -9.45
CA ILE A 258 -0.42 19.26 -8.93
C ILE A 258 0.02 18.45 -10.14
N ASP A 259 1.32 18.20 -10.21
CA ASP A 259 1.95 17.52 -11.34
C ASP A 259 2.29 16.09 -10.94
N VAL A 260 1.82 15.12 -11.72
CA VAL A 260 2.04 13.70 -11.51
C VAL A 260 2.96 13.18 -12.61
N TRP A 261 4.16 12.78 -12.23
CA TRP A 261 5.14 12.17 -13.11
C TRP A 261 5.04 10.65 -13.04
N TRP A 262 4.30 10.08 -13.98
CA TRP A 262 4.14 8.65 -14.11
C TRP A 262 5.28 8.05 -14.96
N ILE A 263 6.34 7.65 -14.27
CA ILE A 263 7.51 7.00 -14.87
C ILE A 263 7.35 5.49 -14.69
N VAL A 264 6.84 4.79 -15.72
CA VAL A 264 6.81 3.32 -15.87
C VAL A 264 5.98 2.51 -14.85
N HIS A 265 6.15 2.69 -13.53
CA HIS A 265 5.59 1.84 -12.47
C HIS A 265 4.45 2.49 -11.66
N ASP A 266 3.65 1.66 -10.98
CA ASP A 266 2.71 2.04 -9.90
C ASP A 266 1.63 3.10 -10.24
N GLY A 267 1.25 3.22 -11.52
CA GLY A 267 0.35 4.27 -12.01
C GLY A 267 -0.97 4.40 -11.24
N GLY A 268 -1.57 3.29 -10.80
CA GLY A 268 -2.81 3.33 -10.02
C GLY A 268 -2.68 4.15 -8.72
N LEU A 269 -1.62 3.87 -7.94
CA LEU A 269 -1.40 4.57 -6.66
C LEU A 269 -1.04 6.04 -6.89
N LEU A 270 -0.19 6.32 -7.89
CA LEU A 270 0.18 7.69 -8.26
C LEU A 270 -1.03 8.53 -8.67
N MET A 271 -2.06 7.92 -9.25
CA MET A 271 -3.31 8.60 -9.63
C MET A 271 -4.28 8.76 -8.45
N LEU A 272 -4.26 7.81 -7.51
CA LEU A 272 -5.13 7.85 -6.32
C LEU A 272 -4.74 8.91 -5.31
N LEU A 273 -3.44 9.13 -5.10
CA LEU A 273 -2.98 10.10 -4.12
C LEU A 273 -3.43 11.55 -4.44
N PRO A 274 -3.22 12.11 -5.64
CA PRO A 274 -3.71 13.43 -6.00
C PRO A 274 -5.23 13.51 -5.96
N PHE A 275 -5.93 12.46 -6.41
CA PHE A 275 -7.40 12.41 -6.33
C PHE A 275 -7.89 12.52 -4.89
N LEU A 276 -7.33 11.75 -3.96
CA LEU A 276 -7.68 11.83 -2.53
C LEU A 276 -7.29 13.19 -1.93
N LEU A 277 -6.13 13.72 -2.30
CA LEU A 277 -5.63 14.99 -1.79
C LEU A 277 -6.54 16.16 -2.21
N LYS A 278 -7.05 16.16 -3.45
CA LYS A 278 -7.97 17.17 -3.99
C LYS A 278 -9.34 17.18 -3.30
N GLN A 279 -9.72 16.11 -2.59
CA GLN A 279 -10.93 16.11 -1.75
C GLN A 279 -10.79 17.05 -0.53
N HIS A 280 -9.56 17.33 -0.10
CA HIS A 280 -9.31 18.25 1.00
C HIS A 280 -9.39 19.71 0.55
N LYS A 281 -9.92 20.58 1.42
CA LYS A 281 -10.12 22.02 1.17
C LYS A 281 -8.86 22.77 0.71
N THR A 282 -7.68 22.31 1.11
CA THR A 282 -6.38 22.92 0.78
C THR A 282 -6.03 22.75 -0.69
N TRP A 283 -6.36 21.61 -1.29
CA TRP A 283 -5.93 21.21 -2.63
C TRP A 283 -7.08 21.15 -3.63
N LYS A 284 -8.31 21.40 -3.20
CA LYS A 284 -9.52 21.34 -4.03
C LYS A 284 -9.43 22.19 -5.31
N ASN A 285 -8.79 23.36 -5.22
CA ASN A 285 -8.67 24.30 -6.32
C ASN A 285 -7.42 24.05 -7.20
N CYS A 286 -6.69 22.96 -6.96
CA CYS A 286 -5.52 22.63 -7.75
C CYS A 286 -5.91 21.75 -8.96
N PRO A 287 -5.74 22.25 -10.21
CA PRO A 287 -5.81 21.40 -11.40
C PRO A 287 -4.71 20.33 -11.40
N LEU A 288 -5.01 19.18 -11.98
CA LEU A 288 -4.10 18.03 -12.08
C LEU A 288 -3.48 17.98 -13.48
N ARG A 289 -2.17 17.80 -13.56
CA ARG A 289 -1.45 17.50 -14.82
C ARG A 289 -0.69 16.18 -14.68
N ILE A 290 -0.77 15.34 -15.68
CA ILE A 290 -0.16 14.01 -15.70
C ILE A 290 0.84 13.98 -16.83
N PHE A 291 2.09 13.79 -16.46
CA PHE A 291 3.21 13.61 -17.38
C PHE A 291 3.57 12.12 -17.38
N THR A 292 3.56 11.50 -18.56
CA THR A 292 4.09 10.15 -18.73
C THR A 292 5.31 10.18 -19.62
N VAL A 293 6.30 9.36 -19.29
CA VAL A 293 7.55 9.27 -20.05
C VAL A 293 7.44 8.10 -21.02
N ALA A 294 7.52 8.40 -22.31
CA ALA A 294 7.57 7.41 -23.39
C ALA A 294 9.02 7.25 -23.89
N GLN A 295 9.37 6.03 -24.27
CA GLN A 295 10.63 5.75 -24.97
C GLN A 295 10.50 6.14 -26.45
N MET A 296 11.61 6.37 -27.14
CA MET A 296 11.60 6.74 -28.56
C MET A 296 11.00 5.65 -29.47
N GLU A 297 11.04 4.40 -29.00
CA GLU A 297 10.47 3.23 -29.67
C GLU A 297 8.95 3.09 -29.46
N ASP A 298 8.40 3.78 -28.45
CA ASP A 298 6.98 3.69 -28.10
C ASP A 298 6.12 4.64 -28.94
N ASN A 299 4.90 4.23 -29.27
CA ASN A 299 3.92 5.11 -29.92
C ASN A 299 3.32 6.10 -28.90
N SER A 300 3.94 7.28 -28.79
CA SER A 300 3.56 8.34 -27.86
C SER A 300 2.12 8.85 -28.07
N ILE A 301 1.64 8.88 -29.32
CA ILE A 301 0.28 9.34 -29.66
C ILE A 301 -0.76 8.35 -29.13
N GLN A 302 -0.55 7.05 -29.36
CA GLN A 302 -1.44 6.01 -28.87
C GLN A 302 -1.43 5.97 -27.34
N MET A 303 -0.27 6.06 -26.71
CA MET A 303 -0.14 6.12 -25.26
C MET A 303 -0.91 7.30 -24.66
N LYS A 304 -0.85 8.48 -25.30
CA LYS A 304 -1.62 9.67 -24.88
C LYS A 304 -3.13 9.42 -24.97
N LYS A 305 -3.60 8.78 -26.05
CA LYS A 305 -5.02 8.49 -26.26
C LYS A 305 -5.54 7.49 -25.24
N ASP A 306 -4.80 6.42 -24.99
CA ASP A 306 -5.17 5.39 -24.03
C ASP A 306 -5.17 5.93 -22.59
N LEU A 307 -4.18 6.75 -22.24
CA LEU A 307 -4.13 7.40 -20.93
C LEU A 307 -5.28 8.38 -20.74
N LYS A 308 -5.64 9.17 -21.75
CA LYS A 308 -6.83 10.04 -21.70
C LYS A 308 -8.12 9.23 -21.52
N ALA A 309 -8.27 8.14 -22.27
CA ALA A 309 -9.44 7.26 -22.14
C ALA A 309 -9.51 6.64 -20.73
N TRP A 310 -8.37 6.23 -20.18
CA TRP A 310 -8.29 5.68 -18.83
C TRP A 310 -8.65 6.73 -17.77
N VAL A 311 -8.05 7.92 -17.81
CA VAL A 311 -8.37 9.05 -16.91
C VAL A 311 -9.86 9.42 -16.97
N TYR A 312 -10.43 9.44 -18.17
CA TYR A 312 -11.86 9.68 -18.37
C TYR A 312 -12.74 8.59 -17.74
N ALA A 313 -12.39 7.32 -17.91
CA ALA A 313 -13.10 6.20 -17.28
C ALA A 313 -13.08 6.27 -15.75
N LEU A 314 -12.00 6.81 -15.18
CA LEU A 314 -11.82 7.04 -13.75
C LEU A 314 -12.49 8.33 -13.25
N ARG A 315 -13.07 9.15 -14.14
CA ARG A 315 -13.70 10.45 -13.85
C ARG A 315 -12.76 11.44 -13.15
N ILE A 316 -11.47 11.36 -13.44
CA ILE A 316 -10.47 12.31 -12.95
C ILE A 316 -10.32 13.40 -14.01
N GLU A 317 -10.53 14.65 -13.62
CA GLU A 317 -10.25 15.80 -14.49
C GLU A 317 -8.77 16.16 -14.39
N ALA A 318 -8.00 15.77 -15.42
CA ALA A 318 -6.57 16.02 -15.49
C ALA A 318 -6.11 16.23 -16.95
N GLU A 319 -5.13 17.11 -17.12
CA GLU A 319 -4.42 17.29 -18.39
C GLU A 319 -3.37 16.19 -18.55
N VAL A 320 -3.28 15.59 -19.74
CA VAL A 320 -2.34 14.49 -20.02
C VAL A 320 -1.34 14.92 -21.09
N GLU A 321 -0.05 14.87 -20.74
CA GLU A 321 1.08 15.13 -21.63
C GLU A 321 2.04 13.93 -21.63
N VAL A 322 2.51 13.56 -22.82
CA VAL A 322 3.51 12.49 -23.01
C VAL A 322 4.82 13.18 -23.36
N ILE A 323 5.89 12.80 -22.66
CA ILE A 323 7.24 13.34 -22.84
C ILE A 323 8.12 12.22 -23.36
N GLU A 324 8.72 12.44 -24.52
CA GLU A 324 9.67 11.50 -25.12
C GLU A 324 11.06 11.78 -24.54
N ILE A 325 11.68 10.74 -23.97
CA ILE A 325 13.02 10.80 -23.41
C ILE A 325 13.84 9.63 -24.00
N ALA A 326 15.11 9.87 -24.31
CA ALA A 326 16.01 8.85 -24.85
C ALA A 326 16.27 7.70 -23.84
N ASP A 327 16.44 6.48 -24.34
CA ASP A 327 16.48 5.25 -23.52
C ASP A 327 17.60 5.19 -22.48
N ASN A 328 18.72 5.85 -22.76
CA ASN A 328 19.84 5.95 -21.81
C ASN A 328 19.44 6.65 -20.51
N ASP A 329 18.38 7.45 -20.53
CA ASP A 329 18.00 8.38 -19.47
C ASP A 329 16.84 7.86 -18.61
N ILE A 330 16.40 6.60 -18.78
CA ILE A 330 15.34 5.94 -17.97
C ILE A 330 15.83 4.61 -17.37
N SER A 331 17.11 4.26 -17.55
CA SER A 331 17.69 2.95 -17.20
C SER A 331 17.44 2.49 -15.74
N ALA A 332 17.34 3.43 -14.80
CA ALA A 332 17.06 3.14 -13.39
C ALA A 332 15.64 2.61 -13.13
N TYR A 333 14.67 2.95 -13.99
CA TYR A 333 13.27 2.55 -13.88
C TYR A 333 12.91 1.36 -14.79
N THR A 334 13.60 1.19 -15.91
CA THR A 334 13.31 0.13 -16.90
C THR A 334 13.86 -1.23 -16.49
N TYR A 335 15.00 -1.33 -15.80
CA TYR A 335 15.54 -2.65 -15.39
C TYR A 335 14.60 -3.43 -14.45
N GLU A 336 13.92 -2.74 -13.52
CA GLU A 336 12.92 -3.39 -12.67
C GLU A 336 11.63 -3.74 -13.43
N ARG A 337 11.35 -3.08 -14.58
CA ARG A 337 10.15 -3.30 -15.41
C ARG A 337 10.12 -4.69 -15.99
N THR A 338 11.19 -5.11 -16.64
CA THR A 338 11.25 -6.43 -17.29
C THR A 338 11.05 -7.52 -16.24
N LEU A 339 11.80 -7.44 -15.14
CA LEU A 339 11.76 -8.45 -14.08
C LEU A 339 10.39 -8.54 -13.37
N ARG A 340 9.77 -7.40 -13.03
CA ARG A 340 8.48 -7.41 -12.33
C ARG A 340 7.29 -7.67 -13.25
N MET A 341 7.37 -7.26 -14.51
CA MET A 341 6.34 -7.56 -15.50
C MET A 341 6.30 -9.06 -15.77
N GLU A 342 7.46 -9.72 -15.85
CA GLU A 342 7.56 -11.19 -15.89
C GLU A 342 6.93 -11.82 -14.64
N GLN A 343 7.33 -11.39 -13.44
CA GLN A 343 6.76 -11.93 -12.18
C GLN A 343 5.25 -11.71 -12.05
N ARG A 344 4.75 -10.53 -12.45
CA ARG A 344 3.31 -10.21 -12.42
C ARG A 344 2.55 -11.03 -13.45
N THR A 345 3.13 -11.22 -14.64
CA THR A 345 2.54 -12.04 -15.71
C THR A 345 2.52 -13.51 -15.29
N GLU A 346 3.57 -14.02 -14.66
CA GLU A 346 3.60 -15.36 -14.07
C GLU A 346 2.55 -15.52 -12.97
N MET A 347 2.42 -14.55 -12.06
CA MET A 347 1.41 -14.60 -10.99
C MET A 347 -0.02 -14.56 -11.57
N LEU A 348 -0.26 -13.73 -12.59
CA LEU A 348 -1.56 -13.68 -13.29
C LEU A 348 -1.84 -14.97 -14.06
N LYS A 349 -0.83 -15.55 -14.73
CA LYS A 349 -0.91 -16.87 -15.37
C LYS A 349 -1.23 -17.95 -14.34
N GLN A 350 -0.60 -17.93 -13.16
CA GLN A 350 -0.93 -18.86 -12.07
C GLN A 350 -2.36 -18.67 -11.56
N MET A 351 -2.83 -17.43 -11.40
CA MET A 351 -4.22 -17.15 -11.02
C MET A 351 -5.22 -17.59 -12.08
N GLN A 352 -4.92 -17.36 -13.37
CA GLN A 352 -5.73 -17.83 -14.49
C GLN A 352 -5.73 -19.36 -14.56
N MET A 353 -4.57 -20.02 -14.46
CA MET A 353 -4.46 -21.48 -14.39
C MET A 353 -5.19 -22.06 -13.18
N GLN A 354 -5.16 -21.40 -12.01
CA GLN A 354 -5.95 -21.83 -10.85
C GLN A 354 -7.46 -21.63 -11.08
N THR A 355 -7.85 -20.54 -11.75
CA THR A 355 -9.24 -20.27 -12.10
C THR A 355 -9.75 -21.25 -13.15
N GLU A 356 -8.93 -21.57 -14.14
CA GLU A 356 -9.19 -22.55 -15.20
C GLU A 356 -9.15 -23.97 -14.68
N ALA A 357 -8.22 -24.33 -13.79
CA ALA A 357 -8.21 -25.60 -13.09
C ALA A 357 -9.45 -25.74 -12.21
N ALA A 358 -9.87 -24.69 -11.49
CA ALA A 358 -11.10 -24.70 -10.70
C ALA A 358 -12.37 -24.79 -11.58
N LYS A 359 -12.35 -24.22 -12.79
CA LYS A 359 -13.43 -24.36 -13.79
C LYS A 359 -13.42 -25.73 -14.45
N SER A 360 -12.24 -26.27 -14.77
CA SER A 360 -12.02 -27.58 -15.39
C SER A 360 -12.41 -28.69 -14.42
N GLU A 361 -12.00 -28.62 -13.15
CA GLU A 361 -12.48 -29.54 -12.10
C GLU A 361 -14.01 -29.50 -11.94
N LYS A 362 -14.62 -28.31 -12.04
CA LYS A 362 -16.09 -28.19 -12.02
C LYS A 362 -16.73 -28.82 -13.26
N SER A 363 -16.13 -28.67 -14.44
CA SER A 363 -16.62 -29.25 -15.71
C SER A 363 -16.46 -30.78 -15.76
N VAL A 364 -15.32 -31.32 -15.28
CA VAL A 364 -15.04 -32.76 -15.17
C VAL A 364 -15.95 -33.40 -14.11
N ARG A 365 -16.24 -32.71 -13.01
CA ARG A 365 -17.26 -33.16 -12.03
C ARG A 365 -18.69 -33.13 -12.61
N PHE A 366 -18.99 -32.24 -13.57
CA PHE A 366 -20.28 -32.21 -14.25
C PHE A 366 -20.40 -33.29 -15.34
N ALA A 367 -19.33 -33.55 -16.11
CA ALA A 367 -19.27 -34.60 -17.12
C ALA A 367 -19.33 -36.01 -16.50
N ARG A 368 -18.64 -36.23 -15.37
CA ARG A 368 -18.67 -37.50 -14.61
C ARG A 368 -20.03 -37.80 -13.96
N ARG A 369 -20.93 -36.81 -13.88
CA ARG A 369 -22.31 -36.98 -13.41
C ARG A 369 -23.28 -37.42 -14.51
N LYS A 370 -22.95 -37.21 -15.79
CA LYS A 370 -23.78 -37.63 -16.93
C LYS A 370 -23.56 -39.09 -17.34
N SER A 371 -22.48 -39.73 -16.90
CA SER A 371 -22.16 -41.12 -17.25
C SER A 371 -22.75 -42.19 -16.31
N SER A 372 -23.62 -41.82 -15.36
CA SER A 372 -24.26 -42.77 -14.44
C SER A 372 -25.74 -42.46 -14.24
N THR A 373 -26.56 -42.79 -15.23
CA THR A 373 -28.01 -43.02 -15.10
C THR A 373 -28.49 -43.73 -16.38
N PRO A 374 -29.24 -44.84 -16.30
CA PRO A 374 -29.79 -45.49 -17.50
C PRO A 374 -30.99 -44.71 -18.03
N SER A 375 -31.17 -44.77 -19.35
CA SER A 375 -32.16 -44.08 -20.16
C SER A 375 -33.61 -44.31 -19.71
N MET A 376 -34.42 -43.25 -19.76
CA MET A 376 -35.76 -43.22 -20.37
C MET A 376 -36.02 -41.77 -20.79
N THR A 377 -36.23 -41.54 -22.09
CA THR A 377 -36.66 -40.25 -22.68
C THR A 377 -38.15 -40.02 -22.39
N PRO A 378 -38.64 -38.76 -22.46
CA PRO A 378 -39.11 -38.26 -23.75
C PRO A 378 -38.50 -36.91 -24.13
N SER A 379 -38.47 -36.71 -25.45
CA SER A 379 -37.98 -35.56 -26.20
C SER A 379 -38.75 -34.26 -25.90
N VAL A 380 -38.01 -33.20 -25.57
CA VAL A 380 -38.47 -31.81 -25.73
C VAL A 380 -37.41 -31.08 -26.56
N ASN A 381 -37.80 -30.62 -27.74
CA ASN A 381 -36.97 -29.79 -28.62
C ASN A 381 -36.67 -28.45 -27.94
N LEU A 382 -35.38 -28.11 -27.82
CA LEU A 382 -34.93 -26.81 -27.33
C LEU A 382 -34.08 -26.16 -28.43
N SER A 383 -34.74 -25.68 -29.48
CA SER A 383 -34.12 -24.90 -30.56
C SER A 383 -34.13 -23.38 -30.31
N ASP A 384 -34.64 -22.90 -29.17
CA ASP A 384 -34.76 -21.47 -28.90
C ASP A 384 -34.11 -21.06 -27.57
N LEU A 385 -32.80 -20.82 -27.58
CA LEU A 385 -32.15 -19.95 -26.61
C LEU A 385 -31.05 -19.12 -27.31
N PRO A 386 -31.06 -17.78 -27.19
CA PRO A 386 -30.07 -16.92 -27.84
C PRO A 386 -28.68 -17.08 -27.19
N PRO A 387 -27.59 -16.85 -27.94
CA PRO A 387 -26.24 -16.97 -27.40
C PRO A 387 -26.01 -15.94 -26.27
N PRO A 388 -25.32 -16.32 -25.18
CA PRO A 388 -25.02 -15.40 -24.10
C PRO A 388 -24.03 -14.33 -24.56
N GLU A 389 -24.38 -13.06 -24.30
CA GLU A 389 -23.55 -11.89 -24.55
C GLU A 389 -22.16 -12.03 -23.91
N THR A 390 -21.13 -11.95 -24.73
CA THR A 390 -19.73 -11.85 -24.31
C THR A 390 -19.49 -10.47 -23.71
N ILE A 391 -19.62 -10.34 -22.39
CA ILE A 391 -19.13 -9.15 -21.68
C ILE A 391 -17.59 -9.20 -21.69
N SER A 392 -16.99 -8.36 -22.54
CA SER A 392 -15.55 -8.15 -22.57
C SER A 392 -15.04 -7.67 -21.21
N PRO A 393 -13.97 -8.25 -20.64
CA PRO A 393 -13.31 -7.68 -19.47
C PRO A 393 -12.70 -6.30 -19.81
N PRO A 394 -12.56 -5.40 -18.83
CA PRO A 394 -11.93 -4.09 -19.07
C PRO A 394 -10.49 -4.27 -19.57
N PRO A 395 -9.97 -3.35 -20.40
CA PRO A 395 -8.64 -3.48 -20.97
C PRO A 395 -7.59 -3.45 -19.86
N SER A 396 -6.92 -4.58 -19.66
CA SER A 396 -5.64 -4.62 -18.95
C SER A 396 -4.57 -4.20 -19.94
N PHE A 397 -3.83 -3.16 -19.62
CA PHE A 397 -2.69 -2.71 -20.42
C PHE A 397 -1.61 -3.80 -20.41
N THR A 398 -1.53 -4.55 -21.48
CA THR A 398 -0.42 -5.47 -21.78
C THR A 398 0.05 -5.09 -23.16
N VAL A 399 1.22 -4.46 -23.23
CA VAL A 399 1.94 -4.21 -24.49
C VAL A 399 2.24 -5.59 -25.09
N GLN A 400 1.83 -5.78 -26.34
CA GLN A 400 2.03 -7.02 -27.07
C GLN A 400 3.52 -7.28 -27.33
N GLU A 401 3.84 -8.56 -27.29
CA GLU A 401 5.13 -9.23 -27.34
C GLU A 401 5.87 -8.95 -28.66
N ALA A 402 7.13 -8.50 -28.58
CA ALA A 402 8.09 -8.59 -29.68
C ALA A 402 9.05 -9.75 -29.37
N THR A 403 9.04 -10.78 -30.21
CA THR A 403 9.86 -11.98 -30.10
C THR A 403 11.34 -11.66 -30.39
N PRO A 404 12.30 -12.02 -29.53
CA PRO A 404 13.71 -12.02 -29.90
C PRO A 404 14.16 -13.42 -30.37
N GLU A 405 14.83 -13.45 -31.52
CA GLU A 405 15.53 -14.63 -32.07
C GLU A 405 16.67 -15.13 -31.15
N PRO A 406 17.05 -16.43 -31.23
CA PRO A 406 18.06 -17.01 -30.35
C PRO A 406 19.48 -16.65 -30.81
N SER A 407 20.29 -16.07 -29.91
CA SER A 407 21.72 -15.86 -30.12
C SER A 407 22.57 -16.79 -29.23
N PRO A 408 23.79 -17.16 -29.67
CA PRO A 408 24.34 -18.50 -29.47
C PRO A 408 25.11 -18.71 -28.16
N GLU A 409 25.15 -19.99 -27.77
CA GLU A 409 25.92 -20.57 -26.67
C GLU A 409 27.35 -20.01 -26.57
N ARG A 410 27.70 -19.46 -25.40
CA ARG A 410 29.10 -19.22 -25.03
C ARG A 410 29.54 -20.23 -23.98
N ARG A 411 30.38 -21.14 -24.47
CA ARG A 411 31.15 -22.20 -23.80
C ARG A 411 31.70 -21.77 -22.43
N LEU A 412 31.37 -22.55 -21.39
CA LEU A 412 31.98 -22.50 -20.06
C LEU A 412 33.41 -23.04 -20.12
N VAL A 413 34.37 -22.32 -19.55
CA VAL A 413 35.73 -22.81 -19.24
C VAL A 413 35.82 -23.02 -17.72
N PRO A 414 36.34 -24.15 -17.21
CA PRO A 414 36.45 -24.40 -15.78
C PRO A 414 37.60 -23.59 -15.17
N LYS A 415 37.38 -22.95 -14.02
CA LYS A 415 38.46 -22.41 -13.17
C LYS A 415 38.78 -23.42 -12.07
N GLU A 416 40.02 -23.88 -12.09
CA GLU A 416 40.63 -24.73 -11.08
C GLU A 416 40.74 -24.03 -9.73
N THR A 417 40.51 -24.83 -8.69
CA THR A 417 40.74 -24.59 -7.27
C THR A 417 42.20 -24.33 -6.94
N SER A 418 42.47 -23.27 -6.16
CA SER A 418 43.60 -23.28 -5.23
C SER A 418 43.25 -22.54 -3.94
N ASN A 419 43.44 -23.26 -2.84
CA ASN A 419 43.27 -22.82 -1.47
C ASN A 419 44.40 -21.86 -1.08
N ALA A 420 44.08 -20.74 -0.42
CA ALA A 420 45.06 -20.04 0.41
C ALA A 420 44.37 -19.35 1.61
N VAL A 421 44.73 -19.90 2.77
CA VAL A 421 44.41 -19.56 4.16
C VAL A 421 44.56 -18.08 4.49
N ALA A 422 43.65 -17.60 5.35
CA ALA A 422 43.63 -16.27 5.95
C ALA A 422 44.85 -16.01 6.86
N LYS A 423 45.42 -14.81 6.78
CA LYS A 423 46.20 -14.19 7.86
C LYS A 423 45.72 -12.75 8.09
N LYS A 424 45.40 -12.44 9.35
CA LYS A 424 45.21 -11.10 9.91
C LYS A 424 46.58 -10.48 10.20
N GLU A 425 46.76 -9.20 9.91
CA GLU A 425 47.76 -8.35 10.59
C GLU A 425 47.19 -6.91 10.77
N ASP A 426 47.44 -6.36 11.96
CA ASP A 426 47.05 -5.04 12.47
C ASP A 426 48.13 -3.97 12.15
N VAL A 427 47.70 -2.85 11.53
CA VAL A 427 48.01 -1.37 11.62
C VAL A 427 49.27 -0.88 12.42
N PRO A 428 50.00 0.27 12.17
CA PRO A 428 49.68 1.55 11.45
C PRO A 428 50.78 2.23 10.56
N ASN A 429 50.38 3.38 9.97
CA ASN A 429 51.18 4.51 9.46
C ASN A 429 51.75 4.44 8.03
N GLN A 430 50.97 4.94 7.06
CA GLN A 430 51.49 5.52 5.82
C GLN A 430 50.78 6.86 5.53
N PRO A 431 51.52 7.87 5.02
CA PRO A 431 50.95 9.18 4.72
C PRO A 431 49.93 9.08 3.58
N PHE A 432 48.90 9.92 3.68
CA PHE A 432 47.76 10.00 2.77
C PHE A 432 48.23 10.19 1.32
N ASN A 433 48.15 9.13 0.51
CA ASN A 433 48.66 9.13 -0.86
C ASN A 433 47.60 9.74 -1.79
N ALA A 434 47.67 11.06 -2.03
CA ALA A 434 46.72 11.83 -2.85
C ALA A 434 46.59 11.32 -4.30
N SER A 435 47.62 10.63 -4.81
CA SER A 435 47.64 9.96 -6.11
C SER A 435 46.66 8.78 -6.21
N LYS A 436 46.29 8.16 -5.08
CA LYS A 436 45.30 7.06 -5.02
C LYS A 436 43.85 7.58 -5.11
N LEU A 437 43.63 8.86 -4.82
CA LEU A 437 42.33 9.53 -4.87
C LEU A 437 41.99 10.02 -6.30
N LEU A 438 43.02 10.41 -7.06
CA LEU A 438 42.92 10.81 -8.47
C LEU A 438 42.83 9.62 -9.45
N SER A 439 43.12 8.39 -9.00
CA SER A 439 43.10 7.16 -9.81
C SER A 439 41.87 6.27 -9.57
N LEU A 440 40.95 6.68 -8.69
CA LEU A 440 39.63 6.07 -8.58
C LEU A 440 38.82 6.49 -9.80
N LYS A 441 38.84 5.65 -10.85
CA LYS A 441 37.85 5.78 -11.92
C LYS A 441 36.47 5.66 -11.28
N PRO A 442 35.58 6.67 -11.42
CA PRO A 442 34.23 6.55 -10.91
C PRO A 442 33.55 5.38 -11.64
N ASP A 443 32.83 4.55 -10.89
CA ASP A 443 32.09 3.41 -11.46
C ASP A 443 31.21 3.90 -12.62
N GLU A 444 31.47 3.43 -13.84
CA GLU A 444 30.77 3.90 -15.04
C GLU A 444 29.25 3.75 -14.92
N SER A 445 28.77 2.71 -14.21
CA SER A 445 27.35 2.49 -13.96
C SER A 445 26.73 3.58 -13.08
N ASN A 446 27.48 4.11 -12.10
CA ASN A 446 27.00 5.17 -11.22
C ASN A 446 26.96 6.50 -11.95
N VAL A 447 27.97 6.79 -12.78
CA VAL A 447 28.00 7.99 -13.63
C VAL A 447 26.82 8.00 -14.60
N ARG A 448 26.52 6.85 -15.24
CA ARG A 448 25.35 6.73 -16.13
C ARG A 448 24.03 6.99 -15.40
N ARG A 449 23.85 6.42 -14.21
CA ARG A 449 22.67 6.67 -13.38
C ARG A 449 22.57 8.12 -12.94
N MET A 450 23.67 8.77 -12.62
CA MET A 450 23.66 10.18 -12.26
C MET A 450 23.25 11.06 -13.44
N ASN A 451 23.82 10.82 -14.63
CA ASN A 451 23.44 11.55 -15.84
C ASN A 451 21.97 11.36 -16.21
N THR A 452 21.44 10.15 -16.00
CA THR A 452 20.00 9.85 -16.11
C THR A 452 19.18 10.75 -15.17
N ALA A 453 19.57 10.83 -13.89
CA ALA A 453 18.87 11.66 -12.91
C ALA A 453 18.88 13.15 -13.27
N VAL A 454 20.02 13.67 -13.74
CA VAL A 454 20.18 15.08 -14.12
C VAL A 454 19.22 15.42 -15.26
N LYS A 455 19.24 14.65 -16.35
CA LYS A 455 18.38 14.92 -17.51
C LYS A 455 16.90 14.78 -17.20
N LEU A 456 16.54 13.76 -16.39
CA LEU A 456 15.17 13.60 -15.95
C LEU A 456 14.73 14.77 -15.07
N ASN A 457 15.61 15.26 -14.18
CA ASN A 457 15.34 16.44 -13.37
C ASN A 457 15.17 17.70 -14.24
N GLU A 458 16.02 17.91 -15.24
CA GLU A 458 15.91 19.04 -16.18
C GLU A 458 14.53 19.05 -16.87
N ALA A 459 14.05 17.90 -17.32
CA ALA A 459 12.72 17.76 -17.90
C ALA A 459 11.60 18.07 -16.89
N ILE A 460 11.74 17.56 -15.65
CA ILE A 460 10.77 17.79 -14.57
C ILE A 460 10.70 19.27 -14.22
N VAL A 461 11.83 19.91 -13.97
CA VAL A 461 11.93 21.32 -13.57
C VAL A 461 11.40 22.23 -14.67
N THR A 462 11.75 21.99 -15.94
CA THR A 462 11.27 22.80 -17.07
C THR A 462 9.74 22.91 -17.10
N LYS A 463 9.04 21.81 -16.83
CA LYS A 463 7.56 21.76 -16.87
C LYS A 463 6.88 22.04 -15.52
N SER A 464 7.54 21.70 -14.41
CA SER A 464 6.92 21.59 -13.09
C SER A 464 7.51 22.56 -12.04
N HIS A 465 8.41 23.47 -12.40
CA HIS A 465 9.01 24.42 -11.45
C HIS A 465 7.97 25.25 -10.68
N SER A 466 6.89 25.67 -11.33
CA SER A 466 5.82 26.51 -10.74
C SER A 466 4.72 25.70 -10.06
N SER A 467 4.81 24.36 -10.11
CA SER A 467 3.83 23.47 -9.51
C SER A 467 3.84 23.55 -7.98
N LYS A 468 2.69 23.31 -7.36
CA LYS A 468 2.57 23.34 -5.90
C LYS A 468 2.87 22.00 -5.25
N LEU A 469 2.85 20.93 -6.03
CA LEU A 469 3.21 19.59 -5.62
C LEU A 469 3.62 18.78 -6.85
N VAL A 470 4.81 18.18 -6.79
CA VAL A 470 5.26 17.19 -7.76
C VAL A 470 5.17 15.80 -7.12
N ILE A 471 4.44 14.88 -7.74
CA ILE A 471 4.36 13.49 -7.33
C ILE A 471 5.14 12.66 -8.33
N LEU A 472 6.14 11.92 -7.87
CA LEU A 472 6.96 11.04 -8.70
C LEU A 472 7.16 9.69 -8.03
N ASN A 473 7.45 8.67 -8.83
CA ASN A 473 7.72 7.34 -8.31
C ASN A 473 9.14 7.26 -7.71
N LEU A 474 9.29 6.54 -6.61
CA LEU A 474 10.60 6.28 -6.02
C LEU A 474 11.33 5.20 -6.84
N PRO A 475 12.56 5.46 -7.32
CA PRO A 475 13.39 4.45 -7.99
C PRO A 475 13.62 3.17 -7.17
N GLY A 476 14.05 2.12 -7.85
CA GLY A 476 14.49 0.87 -7.24
C GLY A 476 15.66 1.06 -6.27
N ILE A 477 15.58 0.50 -5.05
CA ILE A 477 16.73 0.47 -4.13
C ILE A 477 17.70 -0.62 -4.59
N PRO A 478 19.02 -0.40 -4.56
CA PRO A 478 19.99 -1.46 -4.80
C PRO A 478 19.84 -2.65 -3.81
N LYS A 479 20.10 -3.87 -4.30
CA LYS A 479 19.99 -5.11 -3.51
C LYS A 479 20.97 -5.15 -2.33
N SER A 480 22.17 -4.60 -2.53
CA SER A 480 23.22 -4.43 -1.52
C SER A 480 23.17 -3.01 -0.95
N LEU A 481 23.04 -2.90 0.38
CA LEU A 481 23.17 -1.64 1.12
C LEU A 481 24.61 -1.52 1.65
N SER A 482 25.61 -1.53 0.76
CA SER A 482 26.94 -1.13 1.21
C SER A 482 26.94 0.39 1.48
N PRO A 483 27.77 0.89 2.42
CA PRO A 483 27.76 2.31 2.79
C PRO A 483 27.96 3.26 1.60
N GLN A 484 28.79 2.87 0.63
CA GLN A 484 29.07 3.62 -0.59
C GLN A 484 27.84 3.69 -1.51
N TRP A 485 27.18 2.57 -1.74
CA TRP A 485 25.96 2.51 -2.56
C TRP A 485 24.79 3.26 -1.93
N SER A 486 24.67 3.21 -0.60
CA SER A 486 23.69 3.99 0.16
C SER A 486 23.86 5.50 -0.07
N GLN A 487 25.11 5.98 -0.11
CA GLN A 487 25.39 7.38 -0.43
C GLN A 487 25.04 7.72 -1.88
N HIS A 488 25.49 6.92 -2.85
CA HIS A 488 25.18 7.15 -4.26
C HIS A 488 23.68 7.17 -4.56
N TYR A 489 22.91 6.30 -3.90
CA TYR A 489 21.46 6.29 -4.05
C TYR A 489 20.81 7.55 -3.46
N MET A 490 21.29 8.03 -2.31
CA MET A 490 20.81 9.30 -1.73
C MET A 490 21.21 10.51 -2.59
N GLU A 491 22.39 10.50 -3.18
CA GLU A 491 22.82 11.54 -4.14
C GLU A 491 21.94 11.54 -5.38
N PHE A 492 21.67 10.37 -5.95
CA PHE A 492 20.75 10.21 -7.08
C PHE A 492 19.37 10.81 -6.78
N LEU A 493 18.80 10.50 -5.60
CA LEU A 493 17.50 11.04 -5.19
C LEU A 493 17.53 12.56 -4.98
N GLU A 494 18.63 13.11 -4.45
CA GLU A 494 18.77 14.57 -4.32
C GLU A 494 18.80 15.24 -5.68
N VAL A 495 19.63 14.76 -6.61
CA VAL A 495 19.76 15.31 -7.97
C VAL A 495 18.46 15.22 -8.74
N LEU A 496 17.73 14.10 -8.60
CA LEU A 496 16.42 13.92 -9.24
C LEU A 496 15.35 14.92 -8.76
N THR A 497 15.49 15.45 -7.54
CA THR A 497 14.48 16.29 -6.89
C THR A 497 15.03 17.67 -6.53
N GLU A 498 16.06 18.11 -7.25
CA GLU A 498 16.71 19.40 -7.06
C GLU A 498 15.93 20.49 -7.80
N GLY A 499 15.74 21.64 -7.14
CA GLY A 499 14.97 22.75 -7.70
C GLY A 499 13.44 22.67 -7.53
N LEU A 500 12.94 21.65 -6.83
CA LEU A 500 11.50 21.47 -6.55
C LEU A 500 11.20 21.76 -5.07
N GLU A 501 10.19 22.61 -4.80
CA GLU A 501 9.81 22.97 -3.43
C GLU A 501 9.20 21.80 -2.65
N ARG A 502 8.22 21.12 -3.27
CA ARG A 502 7.35 20.12 -2.64
C ARG A 502 7.28 18.89 -3.52
N VAL A 503 7.90 17.81 -3.05
CA VAL A 503 7.96 16.54 -3.78
C VAL A 503 7.40 15.43 -2.91
N LEU A 504 6.52 14.62 -3.47
CA LEU A 504 6.05 13.38 -2.88
C LEU A 504 6.58 12.21 -3.70
N MET A 505 7.52 11.47 -3.14
CA MET A 505 8.00 10.23 -3.74
C MET A 505 7.11 9.07 -3.31
N VAL A 506 6.65 8.29 -4.27
CA VAL A 506 5.64 7.24 -4.08
C VAL A 506 6.19 5.91 -4.56
N ARG A 507 5.96 4.83 -3.81
CA ARG A 507 6.23 3.47 -4.26
C ARG A 507 5.09 2.54 -3.87
N GLY A 508 4.62 1.72 -4.80
CA GLY A 508 3.65 0.67 -4.54
C GLY A 508 4.29 -0.56 -3.90
N GLY A 509 3.50 -1.30 -3.14
CA GLY A 509 3.83 -2.64 -2.62
C GLY A 509 3.56 -3.77 -3.64
N GLY A 510 2.98 -3.46 -4.80
CA GLY A 510 2.67 -4.38 -5.89
C GLY A 510 1.35 -5.16 -5.71
N ARG A 511 0.58 -4.84 -4.67
CA ARG A 511 -0.72 -5.46 -4.33
C ARG A 511 -1.90 -4.50 -4.53
N GLU A 512 -1.62 -3.26 -4.87
CA GLU A 512 -2.60 -2.20 -5.07
C GLU A 512 -3.36 -2.43 -6.36
N VAL A 513 -4.63 -2.86 -6.24
CA VAL A 513 -5.56 -2.87 -7.36
C VAL A 513 -6.61 -1.78 -7.10
N ILE A 514 -6.73 -0.87 -8.05
CA ILE A 514 -7.63 0.27 -7.98
C ILE A 514 -8.59 0.16 -9.16
N THR A 515 -9.84 -0.21 -8.87
CA THR A 515 -10.86 -0.42 -9.90
C THR A 515 -11.88 0.72 -9.99
N ILE A 516 -12.06 1.50 -8.92
CA ILE A 516 -13.06 2.58 -8.85
C ILE A 516 -12.52 3.76 -8.03
N TYR A 517 -12.46 4.95 -8.65
CA TYR A 517 -12.31 6.24 -7.96
C TYR A 517 -13.72 6.77 -7.65
N SER A 518 -14.31 6.29 -6.57
CA SER A 518 -15.53 6.86 -5.99
C SER A 518 -15.21 7.86 -4.88
#